data_AF-A0A497CNE3-F1
#
_entry.id   AF-A0A497CNE3-F1
#
_cell.length_a   1.000
_cell.length_b   1.000
_cell.length_c   1.000
_cell.angle_alpha   90.00
_cell.angle_beta   90.00
_cell.angle_gamma   90.00
#
_symmetry.space_group_name_H-M   'P 1'
#
loop_
_entity.id
_entity.type
_entity.pdbx_description
1 polymer ?
#
loop_
_entity_poly.entity_id
_entity_poly.type
_entity_poly.pdbx_seq_one_letter_code
_entity_poly.pdbx_strand_id
1 'polypeptide(L)'
;MLKRYFHILFLFFFVIILHGLIPAQTYSLKVVIEGVQEVQGKIQMGLFNDAGDFLETGSEFRVVSIAIDTTTMIFNFQSLPAGKYAISLYHDLDASGDIEKNFIGFPLEPFGISNDAWNRFSAPRWKEASFHVRADTTIVIHLKH
;
A
#
# COMPACT_ATOMS: atom_id res chain seq x y z
N MET A 1 25.30 -50.55 -11.31
CA MET A 1 24.05 -49.93 -10.83
C MET A 1 24.24 -48.53 -10.24
N LEU A 2 25.23 -48.28 -9.39
CA LEU A 2 25.44 -46.99 -8.68
C LEU A 2 25.55 -45.75 -9.59
N LYS A 3 26.24 -45.84 -10.75
CA LYS A 3 26.36 -44.74 -11.72
C LYS A 3 25.02 -44.28 -12.33
N ARG A 4 24.03 -45.18 -12.41
CA ARG A 4 22.69 -44.88 -12.97
C ARG A 4 21.85 -44.05 -12.00
N TYR A 5 21.96 -44.33 -10.70
CA TYR A 5 21.33 -43.53 -9.65
C TYR A 5 21.98 -42.15 -9.51
N PHE A 6 23.29 -42.04 -9.70
CA PHE A 6 23.98 -40.74 -9.70
C PHE A 6 23.50 -39.81 -10.82
N HIS A 7 23.27 -40.33 -12.03
CA HIS A 7 22.73 -39.53 -13.15
C HIS A 7 21.26 -39.15 -12.93
N ILE A 8 20.45 -40.06 -12.35
CA ILE A 8 19.04 -39.79 -12.02
C ILE A 8 18.94 -38.73 -10.90
N LEU A 9 19.81 -38.79 -9.88
CA LEU A 9 19.88 -37.80 -8.80
C LEU A 9 20.38 -36.44 -9.30
N PHE A 10 21.37 -36.42 -10.21
CA PHE A 10 21.87 -35.20 -10.85
C PHE A 10 20.81 -34.53 -11.75
N LEU A 11 20.03 -35.31 -12.50
CA LEU A 11 18.89 -34.82 -13.29
C LEU A 11 17.77 -34.26 -12.39
N PHE A 12 17.49 -34.88 -11.25
CA PHE A 12 16.51 -34.36 -10.28
C PHE A 12 16.95 -33.04 -9.66
N PHE A 13 18.24 -32.90 -9.33
CA PHE A 13 18.81 -31.65 -8.80
C PHE A 13 18.79 -30.52 -9.84
N PHE A 14 19.04 -30.83 -11.12
CA PHE A 14 19.00 -29.87 -12.22
C PHE A 14 17.57 -29.39 -12.55
N VAL A 15 16.56 -30.26 -12.42
CA VAL A 15 15.14 -29.89 -12.61
C VAL A 15 14.63 -29.00 -11.48
N ILE A 16 15.06 -29.20 -10.22
CA ILE A 16 14.68 -28.33 -9.10
C ILE A 16 15.26 -26.91 -9.24
N ILE A 17 16.49 -26.78 -9.77
CA ILE A 17 17.11 -25.47 -10.03
C ILE A 17 16.37 -24.68 -11.12
N LEU A 18 15.74 -25.35 -12.11
CA LEU A 18 15.00 -24.68 -13.18
C LEU A 18 13.67 -24.04 -12.73
N HIS A 19 13.03 -24.57 -11.68
CA HIS A 19 11.75 -24.04 -11.20
C HIS A 19 11.88 -22.75 -10.37
N GLY A 20 13.08 -22.41 -9.90
CA GLY A 20 13.34 -21.23 -9.07
C GLY A 20 13.47 -19.90 -9.83
N LEU A 21 13.29 -19.89 -11.15
CA LEU A 21 13.59 -18.74 -12.02
C LEU A 21 12.36 -18.08 -12.64
N ILE A 22 11.14 -18.40 -12.22
CA ILE A 22 9.95 -17.67 -12.68
C ILE A 22 9.89 -16.36 -11.89
N PRO A 23 10.13 -15.19 -12.51
CA PRO A 23 9.95 -13.92 -11.83
C PRO A 23 8.50 -13.81 -11.38
N ALA A 24 8.28 -13.48 -10.11
CA ALA A 24 6.95 -13.18 -9.62
C ALA A 24 6.38 -12.01 -10.46
N GLN A 25 5.18 -12.19 -11.01
CA GLN A 25 4.53 -11.13 -11.73
C GLN A 25 4.24 -9.98 -10.76
N THR A 26 4.69 -8.78 -11.13
CA THR A 26 4.46 -7.57 -10.36
C THR A 26 3.74 -6.54 -11.19
N TYR A 27 3.09 -5.60 -10.52
CA TYR A 27 2.24 -4.59 -11.12
C TYR A 27 2.54 -3.20 -10.56
N SER A 28 2.09 -2.19 -11.27
CA SER A 28 2.05 -0.81 -10.79
C SER A 28 0.69 -0.48 -10.18
N LEU A 29 0.71 0.38 -9.16
CA LEU A 29 -0.47 0.97 -8.56
C LEU A 29 -0.34 2.48 -8.61
N LYS A 30 -1.15 3.11 -9.45
CA LYS A 30 -1.31 4.56 -9.51
C LYS A 30 -2.36 4.99 -8.50
N VAL A 31 -1.98 5.89 -7.59
CA VAL A 31 -2.85 6.51 -6.60
C VAL A 31 -3.05 7.95 -7.00
N VAL A 32 -4.30 8.33 -7.26
CA VAL A 32 -4.71 9.73 -7.47
C VAL A 32 -5.32 10.22 -6.17
N ILE A 33 -4.82 11.34 -5.65
CA ILE A 33 -5.27 11.93 -4.39
C ILE A 33 -5.92 13.26 -4.74
N GLU A 34 -7.21 13.37 -4.45
CA GLU A 34 -8.02 14.56 -4.76
C GLU A 34 -8.48 15.26 -3.49
N GLY A 35 -8.84 16.54 -3.62
CA GLY A 35 -9.39 17.32 -2.52
C GLY A 35 -8.35 17.97 -1.61
N VAL A 36 -7.11 18.16 -2.09
CA VAL A 36 -6.12 19.00 -1.40
C VAL A 36 -6.59 20.45 -1.44
N GLN A 37 -6.89 21.02 -0.28
CA GLN A 37 -7.34 22.41 -0.14
C GLN A 37 -6.18 23.38 0.11
N GLU A 38 -5.17 22.94 0.86
CA GLU A 38 -3.98 23.73 1.16
C GLU A 38 -2.77 23.13 0.42
N VAL A 39 -2.22 23.87 -0.54
CA VAL A 39 -1.07 23.41 -1.34
C VAL A 39 0.23 23.70 -0.57
N GLN A 40 0.40 23.00 0.54
CA GLN A 40 1.58 23.07 1.41
C GLN A 40 1.71 21.76 2.20
N GLY A 41 2.84 21.57 2.87
CA GLY A 41 3.08 20.38 3.67
C GLY A 41 3.28 19.13 2.81
N LYS A 42 2.90 17.97 3.35
CA LYS A 42 3.14 16.67 2.70
C LYS A 42 1.94 15.75 2.81
N ILE A 43 1.79 14.85 1.85
CA ILE A 43 1.01 13.63 2.04
C ILE A 43 1.91 12.58 2.64
N GLN A 44 1.53 12.06 3.80
CA GLN A 44 2.08 10.85 4.40
C GLN A 44 1.14 9.70 4.05
N MET A 45 1.64 8.67 3.35
CA MET A 45 0.80 7.58 2.83
C MET A 45 1.41 6.22 3.14
N GLY A 46 0.62 5.40 3.83
CA GLY A 46 0.90 4.00 4.12
C GLY A 46 0.13 3.06 3.20
N LEU A 47 0.84 2.12 2.57
CA LEU A 47 0.28 0.98 1.85
C LEU A 47 0.37 -0.25 2.73
N PHE A 48 -0.75 -0.92 2.99
CA PHE A 48 -0.86 -2.10 3.83
C PHE A 48 -1.22 -3.32 2.98
N ASN A 49 -0.67 -4.49 3.32
CA ASN A 49 -0.96 -5.77 2.67
C ASN A 49 -1.43 -6.87 3.65
N ASP A 50 -1.51 -6.57 4.95
CA ASP A 50 -2.03 -7.45 5.99
C ASP A 50 -3.27 -6.83 6.65
N ALA A 51 -4.25 -7.68 6.99
CA ALA A 51 -5.49 -7.28 7.62
C ALA A 51 -5.36 -7.07 9.13
N GLY A 52 -4.46 -7.80 9.80
CA GLY A 52 -4.22 -7.71 11.24
C GLY A 52 -3.56 -6.40 11.64
N ASP A 53 -2.74 -5.85 10.74
CA ASP A 53 -1.88 -4.70 11.02
C ASP A 53 -2.38 -3.41 10.36
N PHE A 54 -3.60 -3.42 9.81
CA PHE A 54 -4.15 -2.28 9.10
C PHE A 54 -4.34 -1.07 10.03
N LEU A 55 -3.78 0.08 9.64
CA LEU A 55 -3.72 1.33 10.42
C LEU A 55 -2.77 1.32 11.63
N GLU A 56 -1.99 0.25 11.80
CA GLU A 56 -0.91 0.24 12.78
C GLU A 56 0.34 0.90 12.20
N THR A 57 0.76 2.01 12.83
CA THR A 57 1.97 2.73 12.44
C THR A 57 3.19 1.82 12.57
N GLY A 58 4.01 1.75 11.52
CA GLY A 58 5.20 0.90 11.46
C GLY A 58 4.96 -0.48 10.86
N SER A 59 3.70 -0.87 10.66
CA SER A 59 3.32 -2.15 10.04
C SER A 59 2.94 -2.00 8.56
N GLU A 60 3.17 -0.83 7.97
CA GLU A 60 2.94 -0.61 6.55
C GLU A 60 3.85 -1.50 5.70
N PHE A 61 3.31 -2.06 4.62
CA PHE A 61 4.11 -2.72 3.59
C PHE A 61 5.08 -1.72 2.92
N ARG A 62 4.61 -0.49 2.70
CA ARG A 62 5.41 0.64 2.21
C ARG A 62 4.87 1.95 2.75
N VAL A 63 5.78 2.86 3.08
CA VAL A 63 5.47 4.24 3.48
C VAL A 63 6.08 5.20 2.47
N VAL A 64 5.36 6.26 2.13
CA VAL A 64 5.85 7.34 1.28
C VAL A 64 5.44 8.70 1.84
N SER A 65 6.32 9.67 1.67
CA SER A 65 6.11 11.07 2.03
C SER A 65 6.28 11.93 0.77
N ILE A 66 5.23 12.65 0.38
CA ILE A 66 5.15 13.35 -0.90
C ILE A 66 4.89 14.83 -0.64
N ALA A 67 5.78 15.71 -1.09
CA ALA A 67 5.55 17.16 -1.00
C ALA A 67 4.34 17.54 -1.85
N ILE A 68 3.44 18.35 -1.29
CA ILE A 68 2.24 18.83 -1.97
C ILE A 68 2.60 20.05 -2.81
N ASP A 69 2.31 19.99 -4.10
CA ASP A 69 2.57 21.06 -5.06
C ASP A 69 1.34 21.45 -5.90
N THR A 70 0.26 20.66 -5.82
CA THR A 70 -0.97 20.85 -6.57
C THR A 70 -2.18 20.39 -5.75
N THR A 71 -3.38 20.72 -6.25
CA THR A 71 -4.64 20.29 -5.62
C THR A 71 -5.01 18.83 -5.91
N THR A 72 -4.24 18.16 -6.79
CA THR A 72 -4.44 16.75 -7.17
C THR A 72 -3.08 16.08 -7.30
N MET A 73 -2.77 15.19 -6.36
CA MET A 73 -1.48 14.50 -6.33
C MET A 73 -1.58 13.15 -7.04
N ILE A 74 -0.49 12.73 -7.68
CA ILE A 74 -0.38 11.40 -8.30
C ILE A 74 0.88 10.72 -7.78
N PHE A 75 0.72 9.50 -7.25
CA PHE A 75 1.83 8.67 -6.83
C PHE A 75 1.75 7.28 -7.48
N ASN A 76 2.90 6.68 -7.80
CA ASN A 76 2.96 5.34 -8.39
C ASN A 76 3.80 4.41 -7.52
N PHE A 77 3.16 3.41 -6.92
CA PHE A 77 3.87 2.25 -6.39
C PHE A 77 4.23 1.32 -7.55
N GLN A 78 5.49 0.90 -7.62
CA GLN A 78 5.98 -0.05 -8.62
C GLN A 78 6.33 -1.40 -8.01
N SER A 79 6.40 -2.44 -8.83
CA SER A 79 6.85 -3.77 -8.42
C SER A 79 6.06 -4.31 -7.23
N LEU A 80 4.73 -4.15 -7.25
CA LEU A 80 3.84 -4.75 -6.25
C LEU A 80 3.52 -6.18 -6.66
N PRO A 81 3.70 -7.17 -5.76
CA PRO A 81 3.16 -8.51 -5.99
C PRO A 81 1.66 -8.48 -6.23
N ALA A 82 1.15 -9.48 -6.96
CA ALA A 82 -0.29 -9.72 -6.99
C ALA A 82 -0.81 -9.92 -5.56
N GLY A 83 -1.82 -9.16 -5.15
CA GLY A 83 -2.21 -9.16 -3.75
C GLY A 83 -3.43 -8.31 -3.44
N LYS A 84 -3.75 -8.27 -2.15
CA LYS A 84 -4.82 -7.43 -1.60
C LYS A 84 -4.17 -6.35 -0.74
N TYR A 85 -4.58 -5.11 -0.97
CA TYR A 85 -3.93 -3.94 -0.40
C TYR A 85 -4.97 -2.96 0.13
N ALA A 86 -4.58 -2.13 1.10
CA ALA A 86 -5.34 -0.96 1.52
C ALA A 86 -4.37 0.23 1.68
N ILE A 87 -4.89 1.45 1.51
CA ILE A 87 -4.12 2.68 1.69
C ILE A 87 -4.76 3.51 2.79
N SER A 88 -3.92 4.07 3.65
CA SER A 88 -4.25 5.17 4.54
C SER A 88 -3.29 6.32 4.28
N LEU A 89 -3.80 7.54 4.24
CA LEU A 89 -2.99 8.73 4.07
C LEU A 89 -3.52 9.90 4.89
N TYR A 90 -2.64 10.83 5.21
CA TYR A 90 -3.00 12.11 5.82
C TYR A 90 -2.15 13.25 5.25
N HIS A 91 -2.70 14.45 5.35
CA HIS A 91 -2.08 15.70 4.95
C HIS A 91 -1.41 16.33 6.16
N ASP A 92 -0.11 16.07 6.27
CA ASP A 92 0.82 16.60 7.27
C ASP A 92 1.12 18.09 6.96
N LEU A 93 0.30 18.97 7.54
CA LEU A 93 0.34 20.42 7.31
C LEU A 93 1.46 21.08 8.11
N ASP A 94 1.69 20.60 9.34
CA ASP A 94 2.64 21.18 10.28
C ASP A 94 4.02 20.51 10.29
N ALA A 95 4.20 19.47 9.47
CA ALA A 95 5.42 18.68 9.35
C ALA A 95 5.80 17.93 10.62
N SER A 96 4.83 17.59 11.48
CA SER A 96 5.01 16.72 12.63
C SER A 96 5.39 15.30 12.22
N GLY A 97 4.89 14.82 11.08
CA GLY A 97 5.10 13.45 10.61
C GLY A 97 4.29 12.40 11.36
N ASP A 98 3.35 12.84 12.22
CA ASP A 98 2.43 11.99 12.96
C ASP A 98 0.98 12.40 12.68
N ILE A 99 0.06 11.43 12.67
CA ILE A 99 -1.36 11.74 12.53
C ILE A 99 -1.94 12.19 13.88
N GLU A 100 -2.15 13.49 14.03
CA GLU A 100 -2.80 14.03 15.21
C GLU A 100 -4.29 13.64 15.27
N LYS A 101 -4.76 13.23 16.44
CA LYS A 101 -6.15 12.81 16.66
C LYS A 101 -6.75 13.52 17.86
N ASN A 102 -8.05 13.81 17.78
CA ASN A 102 -8.80 14.33 18.92
C ASN A 102 -9.05 13.24 19.99
N PHE A 103 -9.68 13.62 21.10
CA PHE A 103 -9.94 12.73 22.25
C PHE A 103 -10.82 11.51 21.95
N ILE A 104 -11.53 11.46 20.81
CA ILE A 104 -12.29 10.30 20.34
C ILE A 104 -11.57 9.52 19.22
N GLY A 105 -10.33 9.87 18.91
CA GLY A 105 -9.50 9.17 17.93
C GLY A 105 -9.73 9.60 16.47
N PHE A 106 -10.46 10.69 16.21
CA PHE A 106 -10.67 11.21 14.86
C PHE A 106 -9.51 12.13 14.44
N PRO A 107 -8.97 12.02 13.21
CA PRO A 107 -7.88 12.88 12.73
C PRO A 107 -8.20 14.37 12.81
N LEU A 108 -7.23 15.18 13.22
CA LEU A 108 -7.32 16.64 13.22
C LEU A 108 -6.94 17.25 11.87
N GLU A 109 -6.07 16.57 11.14
CA GLU A 109 -5.66 16.95 9.78
C GLU A 109 -6.47 16.21 8.71
N PRO A 110 -6.51 16.72 7.46
CA PRO A 110 -7.16 16.03 6.36
C PRO A 110 -6.59 14.64 6.14
N PHE A 111 -7.46 13.65 5.93
CA PHE A 111 -7.04 12.26 5.77
C PHE A 111 -7.80 11.55 4.65
N GLY A 112 -7.28 10.42 4.19
CA GLY A 112 -7.89 9.63 3.12
C GLY A 112 -7.65 8.14 3.34
N ILE A 113 -8.62 7.32 2.94
CA ILE A 113 -8.57 5.87 3.02
C ILE A 113 -8.99 5.34 1.67
N SER A 114 -8.34 4.28 1.16
CA SER A 114 -8.77 3.65 -0.09
C SER A 114 -10.24 3.20 -0.04
N ASN A 115 -10.91 3.25 -1.20
CA ASN A 115 -12.36 3.06 -1.34
C ASN A 115 -13.21 4.08 -0.56
N ASP A 116 -12.62 5.21 -0.12
CA ASP A 116 -13.24 6.19 0.75
C ASP A 116 -13.89 5.55 1.99
N ALA A 117 -13.26 4.49 2.50
CA ALA A 117 -13.81 3.58 3.51
C ALA A 117 -13.70 4.13 4.95
N TRP A 118 -14.13 5.37 5.16
CA TRP A 118 -14.13 6.02 6.48
C TRP A 118 -15.55 6.36 6.93
N ASN A 119 -15.74 6.44 8.24
CA ASN A 119 -16.98 6.96 8.83
C ASN A 119 -16.67 7.69 10.15
N ARG A 120 -17.65 8.38 10.74
CA ARG A 120 -17.47 9.18 11.95
C ARG A 120 -17.48 8.38 13.26
N PHE A 121 -17.92 7.13 13.23
CA PHE A 121 -18.26 6.36 14.42
C PHE A 121 -17.31 5.17 14.68
N SER A 122 -16.51 4.79 13.70
CA SER A 122 -15.54 3.71 13.83
C SER A 122 -14.32 3.96 12.95
N ALA A 123 -13.19 3.37 13.34
CA ALA A 123 -12.04 3.27 12.45
C ALA A 123 -12.40 2.49 11.17
N PRO A 124 -11.76 2.81 10.03
CA PRO A 124 -11.85 2.04 8.80
C PRO A 124 -11.52 0.56 9.01
N ARG A 125 -12.31 -0.34 8.42
CA ARG A 125 -12.01 -1.76 8.46
C ARG A 125 -11.28 -2.19 7.20
N TRP A 126 -10.31 -3.10 7.35
CA TRP A 126 -9.57 -3.67 6.22
C TRP A 126 -10.49 -4.13 5.09
N LYS A 127 -11.58 -4.85 5.43
CA LYS A 127 -12.53 -5.38 4.43
C LYS A 127 -13.14 -4.30 3.53
N GLU A 128 -13.35 -3.10 4.06
CA GLU A 128 -13.95 -1.97 3.36
C GLU A 128 -12.91 -1.17 2.59
N ALA A 129 -11.73 -0.96 3.20
CA ALA A 129 -10.65 -0.17 2.59
C ALA A 129 -9.91 -0.93 1.49
N SER A 130 -9.90 -2.26 1.53
CA SER A 130 -9.00 -3.05 0.69
C SER A 130 -9.49 -3.28 -0.74
N PHE A 131 -8.54 -3.39 -1.66
CA PHE A 131 -8.74 -3.68 -3.08
C PHE A 131 -7.69 -4.68 -3.58
N HIS A 132 -7.90 -5.26 -4.76
CA HIS A 132 -6.96 -6.23 -5.35
C HIS A 132 -6.07 -5.56 -6.40
N VAL A 133 -4.79 -5.90 -6.37
CA VAL A 133 -3.82 -5.62 -7.44
C VAL A 133 -3.51 -6.95 -8.13
N ARG A 134 -3.99 -7.12 -9.36
CA ARG A 134 -3.78 -8.31 -10.21
C ARG A 134 -3.37 -7.93 -11.64
N ALA A 135 -3.23 -6.65 -11.89
CA ALA A 135 -2.85 -5.97 -13.12
C ALA A 135 -2.38 -4.56 -12.69
N ASP A 136 -1.90 -3.76 -13.62
CA ASP A 136 -1.71 -2.33 -13.36
C ASP A 136 -3.06 -1.72 -12.95
N THR A 137 -3.08 -1.13 -11.75
CA THR A 137 -4.30 -0.64 -11.11
C THR A 137 -4.20 0.87 -10.91
N THR A 138 -5.30 1.59 -11.12
CA THR A 138 -5.45 2.98 -10.69
C THR A 138 -6.57 3.07 -9.66
N ILE A 139 -6.33 3.79 -8.57
CA ILE A 139 -7.35 4.14 -7.58
C ILE A 139 -7.37 5.65 -7.36
N VAL A 140 -8.53 6.16 -6.95
CA VAL A 140 -8.71 7.55 -6.51
C VAL A 140 -9.02 7.52 -5.02
N ILE A 141 -8.43 8.43 -4.26
CA ILE A 141 -8.70 8.65 -2.82
C ILE A 141 -9.03 10.12 -2.64
N HIS A 142 -10.14 10.41 -1.96
CA HIS A 142 -10.53 11.78 -1.66
C HIS A 142 -10.12 12.14 -0.23
N LEU A 143 -9.50 13.31 -0.07
CA LEU A 143 -9.23 13.86 1.26
C LEU A 143 -10.52 14.28 1.96
N LYS A 144 -10.67 13.80 3.19
CA LYS A 144 -11.70 14.18 4.15
C LYS A 144 -11.14 15.24 5.10
N HIS A 145 -11.85 16.36 5.17
CA HIS A 145 -11.66 17.52 6.06
C HIS A 145 -12.68 17.52 7.20
#